data_AF-A0A0E9UFL3-F1
#
_entry.id   AF-A0A0E9UFL3-F1
#
_cell.length_a   1.000
_cell.length_b   1.000
_cell.length_c   1.000
_cell.angle_alpha   90.00
_cell.angle_beta   90.00
_cell.angle_gamma   90.00
#
_symmetry.space_group_name_H-M   'P 1'
#
loop_
_entity.id
_entity.type
_entity.pdbx_description
1 polymer ?
#
loop_
_entity_poly.entity_id
_entity_poly.type
_entity_poly.pdbx_seq_one_letter_code
_entity_poly.pdbx_strand_id
1 'polypeptide(L)' 'MSFSVIRDHGYGERVRYGCQAKLILEGSMEVECKKTGKWSTKPICRAPCTVGIERGRIFYN' A
#
# COMPACT_ATOMS: atom_id res chain seq x y z
N MET A 1 34.58 -12.60 11.13
CA MET A 1 33.69 -11.42 11.17
C MET A 1 32.54 -11.72 10.21
N SER A 2 31.31 -11.77 10.70
CA SER A 2 30.13 -12.11 9.90
C SER A 2 29.83 -10.96 8.94
N PHE A 3 30.13 -11.15 7.65
CA PHE A 3 29.65 -10.25 6.60
C PHE A 3 28.17 -10.57 6.40
N SER A 4 27.30 -9.86 7.12
CA SER A 4 25.88 -9.82 6.82
C SER A 4 25.73 -9.38 5.38
N VAL A 5 25.39 -10.30 4.47
CA VAL A 5 25.05 -9.95 3.08
C VAL A 5 23.93 -8.92 3.18
N ILE A 6 24.18 -7.70 2.71
CA ILE A 6 23.12 -6.71 2.48
C ILE A 6 22.22 -7.33 1.41
N ARG A 7 21.20 -8.08 1.84
CA ARG A 7 20.21 -8.66 0.95
C ARG A 7 19.26 -7.54 0.56
N ASP A 8 19.30 -7.15 -0.70
CA ASP A 8 18.45 -6.10 -1.28
C ASP A 8 16.98 -6.54 -1.49
N HIS A 9 16.51 -7.49 -0.67
CA HIS A 9 15.25 -8.23 -0.73
C HIS A 9 15.19 -9.45 -1.66
N GLY A 10 15.04 -10.64 -1.06
CA GLY A 10 14.89 -11.92 -1.75
C GLY A 10 13.46 -12.25 -2.20
N TYR A 11 13.34 -13.20 -3.13
CA TYR A 11 12.04 -13.76 -3.54
C TYR A 11 11.24 -14.28 -2.34
N GLY A 12 9.96 -13.91 -2.29
CA GLY A 12 9.05 -14.27 -1.20
C GLY A 12 9.17 -13.39 0.03
N GLU A 13 10.10 -12.42 0.05
CA GLU A 13 10.11 -11.42 1.11
C GLU A 13 8.87 -10.56 1.07
N ARG A 14 8.36 -10.23 2.26
CA ARG A 14 7.17 -9.42 2.44
C ARG A 14 7.48 -8.22 3.30
N VAL A 15 6.97 -7.07 2.88
CA VAL A 15 7.10 -5.82 3.61
C VAL A 15 5.73 -5.18 3.79
N ARG A 16 5.54 -4.55 4.95
CA ARG A 16 4.30 -3.86 5.28
C ARG A 16 4.42 -2.37 5.03
N TYR A 17 3.42 -1.83 4.35
CA TYR A 17 3.27 -0.42 4.04
C TYR A 17 2.35 0.22 5.08
N GLY A 18 2.69 1.44 5.47
CA GLY A 18 1.87 2.31 6.30
C GLY A 18 1.77 3.69 5.65
N CYS A 19 0.63 4.34 5.82
CA CYS A 19 0.44 5.73 5.39
C CYS A 19 0.69 6.68 6.56
N GLN A 20 1.02 7.94 6.25
CA GLN A 20 1.10 9.00 7.26
C GLN A 20 -0.26 9.19 7.94
N ALA A 21 -0.23 9.73 9.17
CA ALA A 21 -1.45 10.01 9.93
C ALA A 21 -2.44 10.84 9.10
N LYS A 22 -3.73 10.47 9.14
CA LYS A 22 -4.86 11.04 8.38
C LYS A 22 -5.00 10.57 6.92
N LEU A 23 -4.08 9.76 6.38
CA LEU A 23 -4.25 9.10 5.08
C LEU A 23 -4.76 7.67 5.27
N ILE A 24 -5.61 7.21 4.35
CA ILE A 24 -6.15 5.86 4.31
C ILE A 24 -5.34 5.05 3.29
N LEU A 25 -4.89 3.86 3.70
CA LEU A 25 -4.20 2.92 2.82
C LEU A 25 -5.23 2.17 1.97
N GLU A 26 -5.16 2.35 0.66
CA GLU A 26 -5.97 1.67 -0.34
C GLU A 26 -5.14 0.57 -1.02
N GLY A 27 -5.64 -0.67 -0.97
CA GLY A 27 -4.96 -1.85 -1.50
C GLY A 27 -4.34 -2.73 -0.41
N SER A 28 -3.41 -3.60 -0.80
CA SER A 28 -2.76 -4.54 0.13
C SER A 28 -1.74 -3.82 1.01
N MET A 29 -1.89 -3.95 2.34
CA MET A 29 -0.88 -3.43 3.27
C MET A 29 0.46 -4.18 3.17
N GLU A 30 0.47 -5.40 2.64
CA GLU A 30 1.65 -6.24 2.54
C GLU A 30 1.96 -6.48 1.06
N VAL A 31 3.19 -6.20 0.66
CA VAL A 31 3.68 -6.50 -0.70
C VAL A 31 4.80 -7.52 -0.65
N GLU A 32 4.85 -8.36 -1.67
CA GLU A 32 5.76 -9.50 -1.76
C GLU A 32 6.71 -9.33 -2.95
N CYS A 33 7.99 -9.65 -2.76
CA CYS A 33 8.97 -9.69 -3.83
C CYS A 33 8.71 -10.93 -4.69
N LYS A 34 8.21 -10.71 -5.92
CA LYS A 34 7.88 -11.78 -6.85
C LYS A 34 9.13 -12.42 -7.43
N LYS A 35 8.99 -13.62 -7.98
CA LYS A 35 10.07 -14.37 -8.65
C LYS A 35 10.71 -13.59 -9.81
N THR A 36 9.98 -12.61 -10.34
CA THR A 36 10.47 -11.68 -11.37
C THR A 36 11.46 -10.64 -10.85
N GLY A 37 11.76 -10.63 -9.54
CA GLY A 37 12.59 -9.60 -8.90
C GLY A 37 11.86 -8.26 -8.72
N LYS A 38 10.54 -8.23 -8.95
CA LYS A 38 9.70 -7.02 -8.76
C LYS A 38 8.72 -7.24 -7.61
N TRP A 39 8.49 -6.19 -6.85
CA TRP A 39 7.44 -6.17 -5.82
C TRP A 39 6.05 -6.33 -6.43
N SER A 40 5.14 -6.93 -5.66
CA SER A 40 3.71 -6.94 -5.96
C SER A 40 3.10 -5.54 -5.95
N THR A 41 1.82 -5.44 -6.31
CA THR A 41 1.11 -4.16 -6.44
C THR A 41 1.23 -3.35 -5.15
N LYS A 42 1.83 -2.16 -5.26
CA LYS A 42 2.01 -1.25 -4.13
C LYS A 42 0.67 -0.61 -3.75
N PRO A 43 0.36 -0.49 -2.44
CA PRO A 43 -0.81 0.24 -2.01
C PRO A 43 -0.65 1.74 -2.26
N ILE A 44 -1.77 2.45 -2.27
CA ILE A 44 -1.83 3.89 -2.48
C ILE A 44 -2.38 4.53 -1.21
N CYS A 45 -1.78 5.62 -0.77
CA CYS A 45 -2.32 6.43 0.32
C CYS A 45 -3.26 7.48 -0.25
N ARG A 46 -4.55 7.44 0.12
CA ARG A 46 -5.53 8.45 -0.26
C ARG A 46 -5.96 9.28 0.92
N ALA A 47 -6.19 10.57 0.68
CA ALA A 47 -6.87 11.40 1.66
C ALA A 47 -8.33 10.95 1.78
N PRO A 48 -8.89 10.91 3.00
CA PRO A 48 -10.31 10.68 3.18
C PRO A 48 -11.09 11.82 2.52
N CYS A 49 -11.86 11.50 1.47
CA CYS A 49 -12.83 12.44 0.91
C CYS A 49 -14.08 12.44 1.79
N THR A 50 -14.07 13.23 2.86
CA THR A 50 -15.29 13.50 3.64
C THR A 50 -16.11 14.55 2.90
N VAL A 51 -17.01 14.11 2.02
CA VAL A 51 -18.00 15.02 1.44
C VAL A 51 -19.09 15.20 2.50
N GLY A 52 -19.21 16.42 3.05
CA GLY A 52 -20.18 16.76 4.11
C GLY A 52 -21.62 16.77 3.61
N ILE A 53 -22.11 15.62 3.13
CA ILE A 53 -23.46 15.48 2.59
C ILE A 53 -24.39 15.03 3.72
N GLU A 54 -25.19 15.96 4.24
CA GLU A 54 -26.24 15.64 5.21
C GLU A 54 -27.48 15.01 4.54
N ARG A 55 -27.77 15.40 3.29
CA ARG A 55 -28.84 14.84 2.45
C ARG A 55 -28.41 14.82 0.98
N GLY A 56 -27.99 13.65 0.50
CA GLY A 56 -27.55 13.43 -0.88
C GLY A 56 -28.61 12.72 -1.71
N ARG A 57 -28.74 13.12 -2.97
CA ARG A 57 -29.51 12.39 -3.99
C ARG A 57 -28.59 12.12 -5.18
N ILE A 58 -28.33 10.85 -5.46
CA ILE A 58 -27.49 10.41 -6.58
C ILE A 58 -28.37 10.40 -7.82
N PHE A 59 -28.13 11.34 -8.73
CA PHE A 59 -28.76 11.32 -10.05
C PHE A 59 -27.89 10.47 -10.98
N TYR A 60 -28.40 9.32 -11.39
CA TYR A 60 -27.94 8.67 -12.61
C TYR A 60 -28.71 9.31 -13.77
N ASN A 61 -27.98 9.78 -14.79
CA ASN A 61 -28.54 10.25 -16.05
C ASN A 61 -28.61 9.10 -17.04
#